data_AF-P0DQO1-F1
#
_entry.id   AF-P0DQO1-F1
#
_cell.length_a   1.000
_cell.length_b   1.000
_cell.length_c   1.000
_cell.angle_alpha   90.00
_cell.angle_beta   90.00
_cell.angle_gamma   90.00
#
_symmetry.space_group_name_H-M   'P 1'
#
loop_
_entity.id
_entity.type
_entity.pdbx_description
1 polymer ?
#
loop_
_entity_poly.entity_id
_entity_poly.type
_entity_poly.pdbx_seq_one_letter_code
_entity_poly.pdbx_strand_id
1 'polypeptide(L)' 'GCTKFMGSCKTDADCCEHLECYKYKWCGWDGTF' A
#
# COMPACT_ATOMS: atom_id res chain seq x y z
N GLY A 1 -4.86 6.72 9.66
CA GLY A 1 -5.65 6.50 8.43
C GLY A 1 -4.74 5.80 7.45
N CYS A 2 -5.24 4.78 6.76
CA CYS A 2 -4.43 4.03 5.79
C CYS A 2 -4.42 4.72 4.43
N THR A 3 -3.40 4.41 3.64
CA THR A 3 -3.12 4.96 2.32
C THR A 3 -3.79 4.08 1.28
N LYS A 4 -4.57 4.71 0.41
CA LYS A 4 -5.28 4.02 -0.68
C LYS A 4 -4.31 3.67 -1.82
N PHE A 5 -4.82 2.90 -2.77
CA PHE A 5 -4.12 2.53 -3.99
C PHE A 5 -3.47 3.74 -4.69
N MET A 6 -2.22 3.57 -5.12
CA MET A 6 -1.30 4.60 -5.67
C MET A 6 -0.95 5.76 -4.74
N GLY A 7 -1.34 5.72 -3.47
CA GLY A 7 -0.87 6.68 -2.47
C GLY A 7 0.54 6.37 -1.97
N SER A 8 1.24 7.37 -1.45
CA SER A 8 2.62 7.25 -0.97
C SER A 8 2.72 6.51 0.37
N CYS A 9 3.69 5.60 0.49
CA CYS A 9 3.91 4.78 1.69
C CYS A 9 5.39 4.66 2.04
N LYS A 10 5.70 4.34 3.31
CA LYS A 10 7.04 3.99 3.78
C LYS A 10 7.14 2.49 4.03
N THR A 11 6.11 1.89 4.62
CA THR A 11 5.97 0.47 4.94
C THR A 11 4.57 -0.03 4.57
N ASP A 12 4.38 -1.35 4.54
CA ASP A 12 3.09 -1.96 4.18
C ASP A 12 1.97 -1.56 5.14
N ALA A 13 2.30 -1.30 6.40
CA ALA A 13 1.36 -0.82 7.41
C ALA A 13 0.78 0.58 7.12
N ASP A 14 1.41 1.35 6.22
CA ASP A 14 0.84 2.62 5.76
C ASP A 14 -0.32 2.39 4.78
N CYS A 15 -0.38 1.23 4.12
CA CYS A 15 -1.36 0.90 3.10
C CYS A 15 -2.63 0.31 3.69
N CYS A 16 -3.77 0.49 3.00
CA CYS A 16 -5.03 -0.13 3.42
C CYS A 16 -5.00 -1.65 3.21
N GLU A 17 -6.01 -2.35 3.76
CA GLU A 17 -6.17 -3.79 3.53
C GLU A 17 -6.14 -4.12 2.03
N HIS A 18 -5.53 -5.25 1.69
CA HIS A 18 -5.23 -5.70 0.32
C HIS A 18 -4.22 -4.86 -0.45
N LEU A 19 -3.45 -4.01 0.24
CA LEU A 19 -2.39 -3.22 -0.35
C LEU A 19 -1.07 -3.42 0.37
N GLU A 20 0.02 -3.47 -0.38
CA GLU A 20 1.39 -3.47 0.11
C GLU A 20 2.18 -2.26 -0.42
N CYS A 21 3.27 -1.91 0.26
CA CYS A 21 4.11 -0.79 -0.10
C CYS A 21 5.22 -1.23 -1.06
N TYR A 22 5.05 -0.93 -2.35
CA TYR A 22 6.03 -1.28 -3.38
C TYR A 22 7.36 -0.56 -3.19
N LYS A 23 8.42 -1.10 -3.80
CA LYS A 23 9.79 -0.56 -3.77
C LYS A 23 9.86 0.93 -4.16
N TYR A 24 8.96 1.41 -5.00
CA TYR A 24 8.87 2.81 -5.43
C TYR A 24 8.03 3.70 -4.49
N LYS A 25 7.75 3.25 -3.25
CA LYS A 25 7.08 4.01 -2.19
C LYS A 25 5.64 4.39 -2.52
N TRP A 26 4.89 3.48 -3.13
CA TRP A 26 3.45 3.60 -3.35
C TRP A 26 2.70 2.31 -2.97
N CYS A 27 1.48 2.47 -2.47
CA CYS A 27 0.59 1.37 -2.12
C CYS A 27 -0.02 0.77 -3.37
N GLY A 28 0.27 -0.49 -3.64
CA GLY A 28 -0.35 -1.24 -4.73
C GLY A 28 -1.02 -2.50 -4.21
N TRP A 29 -1.77 -3.17 -5.07
CA TRP A 29 -2.48 -4.39 -4.69
C TRP A 29 -1.50 -5.50 -4.35
N ASP A 30 -1.71 -6.13 -3.19
CA ASP A 30 -0.86 -7.23 -2.67
C ASP A 30 -1.27 -8.62 -3.22
N GLY A 31 -2.31 -8.67 -4.06
CA GLY A 31 -2.84 -9.89 -4.64
C GLY A 31 -3.92 -10.59 -3.81
N THR A 32 -4.36 -10.00 -2.69
CA THR A 32 -5.40 -10.53 -1.81
C THR A 32 -6.77 -9.85 -2.01
N PHE A 33 -7.85 -10.53 -1.63
CA PHE A 33 -9.25 -10.08 -1.78
C PHE A 33 -9.95 -9.91 -0.44
#